data_AF-A0A848UZX8-F1
#
_entry.id   AF-A0A848UZX8-F1
#
_cell.length_a   1.000
_cell.length_b   1.000
_cell.length_c   1.000
_cell.angle_alpha   90.00
_cell.angle_beta   90.00
_cell.angle_gamma   90.00
#
_symmetry.space_group_name_H-M   'P 1'
#
loop_
_entity.id
_entity.type
_entity.pdbx_description
1 polymer ?
#
loop_
_entity_poly.entity_id
_entity_poly.type
_entity_poly.pdbx_seq_one_letter_code
_entity_poly.pdbx_strand_id
1 'polypeptide(L)'
;MPFIAISLVVLAAWAAHFLWAKRQKKRALLSAPLSVRQRRIVSKYVPITNRLPKKFRARFEGQVRLFLDQIEFHGYGGLRVTETMRLSIAAQAALLTAGNDLWYKSLRTVLLYPDAFQSRQSYNHGYVVTERNEVRLGESWGRGPVVLSWAHAQEGAFNDRSGRNVVFHEFAHQLDDLSGA
;
A
#
# COMPACT_ATOMS: atom_id res chain seq x y z
N MET A 1 -9.74 -29.55 35.21
CA MET A 1 -8.78 -28.47 35.53
C MET A 1 -7.42 -28.57 34.82
N PRO A 2 -6.67 -29.70 34.82
CA PRO A 2 -5.33 -29.76 34.20
C PRO A 2 -5.35 -29.61 32.66
N PHE A 3 -6.37 -30.15 31.99
CA PHE A 3 -6.54 -30.01 30.54
C PHE A 3 -6.71 -28.55 30.08
N ILE A 4 -7.36 -27.71 30.89
CA ILE A 4 -7.55 -26.29 30.57
C ILE A 4 -6.20 -25.56 30.65
N ALA A 5 -5.40 -25.85 31.68
CA ALA A 5 -4.06 -25.27 31.83
C ALA A 5 -3.12 -25.67 30.69
N ILE A 6 -3.13 -26.95 30.29
CA ILE A 6 -2.32 -27.44 29.15
C ILE A 6 -2.76 -26.76 27.86
N SER A 7 -4.07 -26.67 27.59
CA SER A 7 -4.59 -26.00 26.40
C SER A 7 -4.20 -24.52 26.34
N LEU A 8 -4.24 -23.79 27.47
CA LEU A 8 -3.81 -22.40 27.53
C LEU A 8 -2.31 -22.23 27.25
N VAL A 9 -1.47 -23.13 27.77
CA VAL A 9 -0.02 -23.12 27.50
C VAL A 9 0.26 -23.39 26.02
N VAL A 10 -0.42 -24.37 25.43
CA VAL A 10 -0.28 -24.68 23.99
C VAL A 10 -0.73 -23.49 23.13
N LEU A 11 -1.88 -22.88 23.44
CA LEU A 11 -2.37 -21.68 22.76
C LEU A 11 -1.39 -20.51 22.88
N ALA A 12 -0.84 -20.26 24.07
CA ALA A 12 0.14 -19.20 24.29
C ALA A 12 1.44 -19.45 23.52
N ALA A 13 1.95 -20.68 23.54
CA ALA A 13 3.15 -21.07 22.78
C ALA A 13 2.94 -20.93 21.27
N TRP A 14 1.78 -21.37 20.77
CA TRP A 14 1.40 -21.20 19.37
C TRP A 14 1.30 -19.73 18.97
N ALA A 15 0.62 -18.90 19.77
CA ALA A 15 0.51 -17.47 19.53
C ALA A 15 1.89 -16.78 19.54
N ALA A 16 2.76 -17.11 20.50
CA ALA A 16 4.12 -16.59 20.58
C ALA A 16 4.95 -16.98 19.34
N HIS A 17 4.88 -18.24 18.92
CA HIS A 17 5.54 -18.71 17.71
C HIS A 17 5.03 -17.98 16.46
N PHE A 18 3.72 -17.82 16.31
CA PHE A 18 3.12 -17.11 15.19
C PHE A 18 3.57 -15.64 15.13
N LEU A 19 3.56 -14.94 16.27
CA LEU A 19 4.04 -13.56 16.37
C LEU A 19 5.54 -13.45 16.05
N TRP A 20 6.35 -14.40 16.52
CA TRP A 20 7.78 -14.47 16.19
C TRP A 20 8.01 -14.70 14.70
N ALA A 21 7.35 -15.69 14.09
CA ALA A 21 7.47 -15.98 12.67
C ALA A 21 7.06 -14.78 11.81
N LYS A 22 5.96 -14.09 12.16
CA LYS A 22 5.52 -12.85 11.48
C LYS A 22 6.56 -11.74 11.58
N ARG A 23 7.18 -11.55 12.75
CA ARG A 23 8.27 -10.58 12.95
C ARG A 23 9.51 -10.93 12.14
N GLN A 24 9.91 -12.20 12.10
CA GLN A 24 11.05 -12.66 11.31
C GLN A 24 10.81 -12.46 9.81
N LYS A 25 9.63 -12.83 9.30
CA LYS A 25 9.26 -12.58 7.89
C LYS A 25 9.35 -11.09 7.54
N LYS A 26 8.77 -10.22 8.37
CA LYS A 26 8.85 -8.76 8.18
C LYS A 26 10.30 -8.27 8.15
N ARG A 27 11.14 -8.73 9.09
CA ARG A 27 12.57 -8.39 9.14
C ARG A 27 13.31 -8.84 7.89
N ALA A 28 13.08 -10.06 7.43
CA ALA A 28 13.68 -10.60 6.21
C ALA A 28 13.28 -9.83 4.95
N LEU A 29 12.02 -9.38 4.86
CA LEU A 29 11.56 -8.54 3.74
C LEU A 29 12.23 -7.17 3.75
N LEU A 30 12.34 -6.55 4.93
CA LEU A 30 12.94 -5.22 5.09
C LEU A 30 14.46 -5.21 4.87
N SER A 31 15.15 -6.33 5.09
CA SER A 31 16.60 -6.45 4.85
C SER A 31 16.95 -6.90 3.44
N ALA A 32 16.01 -7.50 2.71
CA ALA A 32 16.27 -8.02 1.38
C ALA A 32 16.20 -6.91 0.31
N PRO A 33 17.17 -6.84 -0.62
CA PRO A 33 17.12 -5.90 -1.73
C PRO A 33 16.08 -6.29 -2.78
N LEU A 34 15.67 -5.33 -3.61
CA LEU A 34 14.93 -5.64 -4.84
C LEU A 34 15.83 -6.40 -5.83
N SER A 35 15.24 -7.28 -6.62
CA SER A 35 15.98 -7.95 -7.71
C SER A 35 16.43 -6.93 -8.76
N VAL A 36 17.47 -7.27 -9.53
CA VAL A 36 17.96 -6.38 -10.61
C VAL A 36 16.85 -6.03 -11.60
N ARG A 37 15.95 -6.98 -11.93
CA ARG A 37 14.78 -6.74 -12.78
C ARG A 37 13.81 -5.76 -12.14
N GLN A 38 13.46 -5.96 -10.87
CA GLN A 38 12.55 -5.08 -10.15
C GLN A 38 13.10 -3.65 -10.03
N ARG A 39 14.41 -3.51 -9.74
CA ARG A 39 15.07 -2.19 -9.72
C ARG A 39 14.98 -1.48 -11.06
N ARG A 40 15.19 -2.19 -12.18
CA ARG A 40 15.05 -1.61 -13.53
C ARG A 40 13.63 -1.14 -13.80
N ILE A 41 12.63 -1.92 -13.40
CA ILE A 41 11.21 -1.53 -13.52
C ILE A 41 10.96 -0.27 -12.68
N VAL A 42 11.30 -0.27 -11.40
CA VAL A 42 11.08 0.87 -10.50
C VAL A 42 11.79 2.14 -11.03
N SER A 43 13.05 2.02 -11.43
CA SER A 43 13.84 3.13 -11.99
C SER A 43 13.23 3.71 -13.27
N LYS A 44 12.63 2.85 -14.12
CA LYS A 44 12.00 3.25 -15.38
C LYS A 44 10.62 3.89 -15.17
N TYR A 45 9.78 3.30 -14.32
CA TYR A 45 8.38 3.71 -14.16
C TYR A 45 8.14 4.70 -13.02
N VAL A 46 9.12 4.89 -12.12
CA VAL A 46 9.07 5.87 -11.02
C VAL A 46 10.40 6.63 -10.97
N PRO A 47 10.69 7.52 -11.96
CA PRO A 47 12.02 8.10 -12.14
C PRO A 47 12.56 8.92 -10.96
N ILE A 48 11.68 9.45 -10.09
CA ILE A 48 12.08 10.13 -8.86
C ILE A 48 12.95 9.24 -7.95
N THR A 49 12.79 7.92 -8.00
CA THR A 49 13.60 6.95 -7.24
C THR A 49 15.08 6.95 -7.63
N ASN A 50 15.42 7.43 -8.85
CA ASN A 50 16.81 7.55 -9.30
C ASN A 50 17.57 8.61 -8.50
N ARG A 51 16.86 9.63 -8.00
CA ARG A 51 17.41 10.72 -7.19
C ARG A 51 17.42 10.40 -5.69
N LEU A 52 16.94 9.22 -5.29
CA LEU A 52 16.92 8.80 -3.89
C LEU A 52 18.35 8.69 -3.34
N PRO A 53 18.68 9.39 -2.23
CA PRO A 53 19.99 9.28 -1.60
C PRO A 53 20.36 7.85 -1.22
N LYS A 54 21.63 7.47 -1.40
CA LYS A 54 22.13 6.10 -1.13
C LYS A 54 21.77 5.59 0.27
N LYS A 55 21.79 6.47 1.28
CA LYS A 55 21.45 6.13 2.67
C LYS A 55 20.03 5.58 2.86
N PHE A 56 19.08 5.96 2.01
CA PHE A 56 17.69 5.49 2.09
C PHE A 56 17.41 4.28 1.19
N ARG A 57 18.31 3.93 0.27
CA ARG A 57 18.02 2.95 -0.79
C ARG A 57 17.74 1.55 -0.26
N ALA A 58 18.51 1.06 0.72
CA ALA A 58 18.26 -0.25 1.33
C ALA A 58 16.89 -0.32 2.02
N ARG A 59 16.56 0.72 2.81
CA ARG A 59 15.28 0.83 3.51
C ARG A 59 14.10 0.90 2.53
N PHE A 60 14.22 1.76 1.51
CA PHE A 60 13.24 1.88 0.44
C PHE A 60 12.97 0.54 -0.26
N GLU A 61 14.02 -0.18 -0.67
CA GLU A 61 13.86 -1.48 -1.34
C GLU A 61 13.16 -2.52 -0.45
N GLY A 62 13.54 -2.58 0.82
CA GLY A 62 12.88 -3.44 1.80
C GLY A 62 11.41 -3.07 2.03
N GLN A 63 11.09 -1.78 2.05
CA GLN A 63 9.71 -1.28 2.16
C GLN A 63 8.89 -1.62 0.91
N VAL A 64 9.44 -1.51 -0.30
CA VAL A 64 8.75 -1.96 -1.52
C VAL A 64 8.40 -3.45 -1.43
N ARG A 65 9.34 -4.29 -0.99
CA ARG A 65 9.09 -5.72 -0.81
C ARG A 65 8.03 -6.00 0.24
N LEU A 66 8.12 -5.30 1.39
CA LEU A 66 7.15 -5.44 2.46
C LEU A 66 5.75 -5.03 2.00
N PHE A 67 5.64 -3.95 1.23
CA PHE A 67 4.39 -3.50 0.65
C PHE A 67 3.79 -4.57 -0.28
N LEU A 68 4.58 -5.13 -1.19
CA LEU A 68 4.13 -6.16 -2.12
C LEU A 68 3.69 -7.46 -1.43
N ASP A 69 4.25 -7.77 -0.26
CA ASP A 69 3.87 -8.93 0.57
C ASP A 69 2.56 -8.69 1.34
N GLN A 70 2.32 -7.46 1.79
CA GLN A 70 1.19 -7.13 2.66
C GLN A 70 -0.06 -6.67 1.91
N ILE A 71 0.11 -6.15 0.70
CA ILE A 71 -0.93 -5.50 -0.07
C ILE A 71 -1.35 -6.35 -1.27
N GLU A 72 -2.63 -6.66 -1.33
CA GLU A 72 -3.28 -7.27 -2.47
C GLU A 72 -3.68 -6.22 -3.50
N PHE A 73 -3.56 -6.56 -4.78
CA PHE A 73 -3.94 -5.69 -5.88
C PHE A 73 -5.02 -6.36 -6.71
N HIS A 74 -6.12 -5.65 -6.93
CA HIS A 74 -7.25 -6.13 -7.72
C HIS A 74 -7.53 -5.16 -8.86
N GLY A 75 -7.71 -5.69 -10.07
CA GLY A 75 -8.01 -4.89 -11.26
C GLY A 75 -9.51 -4.92 -11.58
N TYR A 76 -10.06 -3.76 -11.91
CA TYR A 76 -11.47 -3.57 -12.27
C TYR A 76 -11.59 -2.99 -13.68
N GLY A 77 -12.80 -3.01 -14.24
CA GLY A 77 -13.04 -2.48 -15.59
C GLY A 77 -12.24 -3.21 -16.67
N GLY A 78 -12.01 -4.52 -16.50
CA GLY A 78 -11.21 -5.33 -17.43
C GLY A 78 -9.69 -5.17 -17.31
N LEU A 79 -9.21 -4.32 -16.40
CA LEU A 79 -7.77 -4.12 -16.17
C LEU A 79 -7.14 -5.37 -15.54
N ARG A 80 -6.14 -5.95 -16.22
CA ARG A 80 -5.30 -7.01 -15.64
C ARG A 80 -4.11 -6.39 -14.93
N VAL A 81 -4.02 -6.58 -13.61
CA VAL A 81 -2.91 -6.03 -12.81
C VAL A 81 -1.59 -6.71 -13.19
N THR A 82 -0.63 -5.91 -13.63
CA THR A 82 0.71 -6.39 -14.00
C THR A 82 1.72 -6.21 -12.86
N GLU A 83 2.84 -6.93 -12.93
CA GLU A 83 3.96 -6.75 -12.00
C GLU A 83 4.46 -5.29 -11.99
N THR A 84 4.53 -4.66 -13.17
CA THR A 84 4.94 -3.25 -13.31
C THR A 84 4.02 -2.30 -12.54
N MET A 85 2.70 -2.51 -12.60
CA MET A 85 1.74 -1.69 -11.86
C MET A 85 1.96 -1.81 -10.36
N ARG A 86 2.07 -3.05 -9.87
CA ARG A 86 2.31 -3.34 -8.44
C ARG A 86 3.61 -2.70 -7.95
N LEU A 87 4.70 -2.87 -8.70
CA LEU A 87 6.01 -2.29 -8.37
C LEU A 87 5.98 -0.76 -8.40
N SER A 88 5.32 -0.17 -9.39
CA SER A 88 5.22 1.30 -9.51
C SER A 88 4.50 1.90 -8.30
N ILE A 89 3.35 1.34 -7.92
CA ILE A 89 2.58 1.84 -6.76
C ILE A 89 3.32 1.58 -5.46
N ALA A 90 3.88 0.38 -5.28
CA ALA A 90 4.66 0.04 -4.08
C ALA A 90 5.89 0.95 -3.91
N ALA A 91 6.58 1.28 -5.00
CA ALA A 91 7.69 2.23 -4.98
C ALA A 91 7.24 3.63 -4.59
N GLN A 92 6.13 4.12 -5.15
CA GLN A 92 5.59 5.43 -4.78
C GLN A 92 5.20 5.48 -3.29
N ALA A 93 4.49 4.48 -2.78
CA ALA A 93 4.15 4.39 -1.36
C ALA A 93 5.41 4.31 -0.47
N ALA A 94 6.41 3.49 -0.85
CA ALA A 94 7.65 3.36 -0.09
C ALA A 94 8.47 4.67 -0.04
N LEU A 95 8.37 5.55 -1.04
CA LEU A 95 9.06 6.86 -1.00
C LEU A 95 8.58 7.72 0.18
N LEU A 96 7.28 7.69 0.50
CA LEU A 96 6.70 8.47 1.62
C LEU A 96 7.21 8.02 2.99
N THR A 97 7.68 6.77 3.09
CA THR A 97 8.13 6.16 4.36
C THR A 97 9.63 5.87 4.39
N ALA A 98 10.37 6.16 3.31
CA ALA A 98 11.81 5.85 3.20
C ALA A 98 12.68 6.56 4.24
N GLY A 99 12.23 7.70 4.77
CA GLY A 99 12.95 8.50 5.76
C GLY A 99 12.43 8.40 7.20
N ASN A 100 11.39 7.63 7.48
CA ASN A 100 10.72 7.60 8.79
C ASN A 100 10.16 6.20 9.12
N ASP A 101 9.74 5.98 10.37
CA ASP A 101 9.20 4.69 10.84
C ASP A 101 7.69 4.53 10.65
N LEU A 102 7.03 5.44 9.92
CA LEU A 102 5.61 5.33 9.60
C LEU A 102 5.36 4.16 8.63
N TRP A 103 4.18 3.55 8.75
CA TRP A 103 3.81 2.39 7.93
C TRP A 103 2.30 2.23 7.79
N TYR A 104 1.84 1.73 6.64
CA TYR A 104 0.44 1.45 6.31
C TYR A 104 -0.12 0.27 7.11
N LYS A 105 -0.42 0.46 8.40
CA LYS A 105 -0.83 -0.63 9.32
C LYS A 105 -2.20 -1.23 8.97
N SER A 106 -3.15 -0.40 8.55
CA SER A 106 -4.55 -0.76 8.24
C SER A 106 -4.75 -1.19 6.79
N LEU A 107 -3.94 -0.68 5.85
CA LEU A 107 -4.09 -0.97 4.43
C LEU A 107 -3.87 -2.47 4.13
N ARG A 108 -4.77 -3.06 3.35
CA ARG A 108 -4.69 -4.44 2.87
C ARG A 108 -4.83 -4.58 1.37
N THR A 109 -5.52 -3.64 0.72
CA THR A 109 -5.98 -3.83 -0.64
C THR A 109 -5.86 -2.53 -1.43
N VAL A 110 -5.37 -2.63 -2.66
CA VAL A 110 -5.37 -1.57 -3.67
C VAL A 110 -6.23 -2.01 -4.85
N LEU A 111 -7.26 -1.23 -5.20
CA LEU A 111 -8.11 -1.48 -6.36
C LEU A 111 -7.67 -0.58 -7.51
N LEU A 112 -7.45 -1.15 -8.68
CA LEU A 112 -7.00 -0.44 -9.88
C LEU A 112 -8.07 -0.42 -10.95
N TYR A 113 -8.45 0.78 -11.37
CA TYR A 113 -9.26 1.04 -12.55
C TYR A 113 -8.37 1.52 -13.69
N PRO A 114 -8.73 1.27 -14.96
CA PRO A 114 -7.94 1.73 -16.10
C PRO A 114 -7.84 3.26 -16.14
N ASP A 115 -8.95 3.97 -15.89
CA ASP A 115 -9.06 5.43 -15.91
C ASP A 115 -9.90 5.94 -14.72
N ALA A 116 -10.23 7.23 -14.69
CA ALA A 116 -11.13 7.84 -13.73
C ALA A 116 -12.45 7.06 -13.66
N PHE A 117 -12.98 6.89 -12.44
CA PHE A 117 -14.19 6.11 -12.20
C PHE A 117 -15.20 6.96 -11.44
N GLN A 118 -16.49 6.66 -11.64
CA GLN A 118 -17.56 7.20 -10.82
C GLN A 118 -17.76 6.29 -9.62
N SER A 119 -17.60 6.84 -8.42
CA SER A 119 -17.96 6.13 -7.20
C SER A 119 -19.41 6.42 -6.87
N ARG A 120 -20.22 5.37 -6.72
CA ARG A 120 -21.58 5.49 -6.17
C ARG A 120 -21.47 5.35 -4.65
N GLN A 121 -21.53 6.48 -3.94
CA GLN A 121 -21.65 6.45 -2.48
C GLN A 121 -23.14 6.41 -2.11
N SER A 122 -23.56 5.35 -1.41
CA SER A 122 -24.77 5.38 -0.60
C SER A 122 -24.39 5.91 0.77
N TYR A 123 -24.59 7.20 1.00
CA TYR A 123 -24.44 7.78 2.34
C TYR A 123 -25.69 7.41 3.14
N ASN A 124 -25.61 6.43 4.06
CA ASN A 124 -26.70 6.15 4.99
C ASN A 124 -26.59 7.11 6.17
N HIS A 125 -27.38 8.19 6.16
CA HIS A 125 -27.70 8.96 7.37
C HIS A 125 -29.16 8.68 7.74
N GLY A 126 -29.38 7.66 8.58
CA GLY A 126 -30.73 7.24 8.96
C GLY A 126 -31.53 6.68 7.78
N TYR A 127 -32.74 7.18 7.54
CA TYR A 127 -33.68 6.71 6.50
C TYR A 127 -33.54 7.41 5.15
N VAL A 128 -32.57 8.32 4.97
CA VAL A 128 -32.38 9.06 3.72
C VAL A 128 -31.11 8.59 3.04
N VAL A 129 -31.27 7.99 1.86
CA VAL A 129 -30.16 7.70 0.93
C VAL A 129 -30.03 8.91 0.02
N THR A 130 -28.92 9.65 0.12
CA THR A 130 -28.57 10.66 -0.89
C THR A 130 -27.53 10.08 -1.82
N GLU A 131 -27.91 9.86 -3.08
CA GLU A 131 -27.00 9.45 -4.15
C GLU A 131 -26.34 10.69 -4.74
N ARG A 132 -25.00 10.77 -4.69
CA ARG A 132 -24.23 11.80 -5.40
C ARG A 132 -23.18 11.14 -6.26
N ASN A 133 -23.24 11.37 -7.57
CA ASN A 133 -22.25 10.89 -8.53
C ASN A 133 -21.04 11.83 -8.51
N GLU A 134 -19.92 11.38 -7.93
CA GLU A 134 -18.65 12.10 -7.99
C GLU A 134 -17.64 11.29 -8.82
N VAL A 135 -17.00 11.96 -9.78
CA VAL A 135 -15.86 11.41 -10.54
C VAL A 135 -14.63 11.50 -9.63
N ARG A 136 -14.03 10.35 -9.28
CA ARG A 136 -12.88 10.29 -8.38
C ARG A 136 -11.68 9.69 -9.07
N LEU A 137 -10.50 10.20 -8.68
CA LEU A 137 -9.20 9.71 -9.13
C LEU A 137 -8.59 8.70 -8.14
N GLY A 138 -9.07 8.72 -6.89
CA GLY A 138 -8.80 7.74 -5.84
C GLY A 138 -9.79 7.83 -4.66
N GLU A 139 -9.76 6.81 -3.79
CA GLU A 139 -10.52 6.78 -2.53
C GLU A 139 -9.75 6.03 -1.44
N SER A 140 -9.79 6.54 -0.21
CA SER A 140 -9.27 5.91 1.01
C SER A 140 -10.38 5.86 2.07
N TRP A 141 -10.88 4.66 2.37
CA TRP A 141 -11.75 4.46 3.53
C TRP A 141 -10.86 4.25 4.75
N GLY A 142 -11.17 4.84 5.92
CA GLY A 142 -10.31 4.78 7.12
C GLY A 142 -9.90 3.36 7.59
N ARG A 143 -10.54 2.30 7.06
CA ARG A 143 -10.10 0.89 7.14
C ARG A 143 -10.29 0.07 5.86
N GLY A 144 -10.64 0.69 4.74
CA GLY A 144 -10.98 0.00 3.50
C GLY A 144 -9.91 0.13 2.42
N PRO A 145 -10.21 -0.34 1.19
CA PRO A 145 -9.24 -0.36 0.12
C PRO A 145 -8.83 1.06 -0.31
N VAL A 146 -7.59 1.19 -0.80
CA VAL A 146 -7.18 2.36 -1.60
C VAL A 146 -7.59 2.10 -3.04
N VAL A 147 -8.38 2.99 -3.62
CA VAL A 147 -8.80 2.91 -5.03
C VAL A 147 -7.96 3.88 -5.84
N LEU A 148 -7.49 3.46 -7.02
CA LEU A 148 -6.66 4.30 -7.90
C LEU A 148 -7.08 4.12 -9.37
N SER A 149 -7.04 5.23 -10.12
CA SER A 149 -6.91 5.18 -11.57
C SER A 149 -5.46 4.88 -11.96
N TRP A 150 -5.23 3.82 -12.75
CA TRP A 150 -3.90 3.47 -13.23
C TRP A 150 -3.32 4.54 -14.15
N ALA A 151 -4.12 5.13 -15.05
CA ALA A 151 -3.67 6.21 -15.92
C ALA A 151 -3.07 7.39 -15.10
N HIS A 152 -3.77 7.80 -14.04
CA HIS A 152 -3.32 8.89 -13.17
C HIS A 152 -2.17 8.49 -12.24
N ALA A 153 -2.16 7.24 -11.75
CA ALA A 153 -1.05 6.71 -10.96
C ALA A 153 0.24 6.60 -11.78
N GLN A 154 0.13 6.27 -13.06
CA GLN A 154 1.26 6.22 -13.99
C GLN A 154 1.76 7.63 -14.31
N GLU A 155 0.88 8.56 -14.66
CA GLU A 155 1.25 9.96 -14.94
C GLU A 155 1.97 10.59 -13.75
N GLY A 156 1.42 10.45 -12.54
CA GLY A 156 2.04 10.96 -11.32
C GLY A 156 3.40 10.33 -11.01
N ALA A 157 3.61 9.06 -11.39
CA ALA A 157 4.88 8.38 -11.20
C ALA A 157 5.98 8.91 -12.14
N PHE A 158 5.62 9.22 -13.39
CA PHE A 158 6.54 9.73 -14.40
C PHE A 158 6.85 11.22 -14.22
N ASN A 159 5.84 12.02 -13.88
CA ASN A 159 5.92 13.47 -13.85
C ASN A 159 6.04 14.04 -12.42
N ASP A 160 7.25 13.91 -11.86
CA ASP A 160 7.55 14.34 -10.49
C ASP A 160 7.56 15.86 -10.27
N ARG A 161 7.43 16.66 -11.34
CA ARG A 161 7.41 18.13 -11.29
C ARG A 161 6.01 18.74 -11.35
N SER A 162 5.00 17.94 -11.67
CA SER A 162 3.62 18.41 -11.85
C SER A 162 2.93 18.84 -10.55
N GLY A 163 3.48 18.43 -9.39
CA GLY A 163 2.83 18.58 -8.09
C GLY A 163 1.57 17.72 -7.91
N ARG A 164 1.20 16.90 -8.91
CA ARG A 164 0.00 16.07 -8.90
C ARG A 164 0.39 14.60 -8.95
N ASN A 165 0.32 13.93 -7.81
CA ASN A 165 0.52 12.49 -7.72
C ASN A 165 -0.57 11.87 -6.84
N VAL A 166 -1.54 11.19 -7.48
CA VAL A 166 -2.68 10.58 -6.79
C VAL A 166 -2.23 9.48 -5.83
N VAL A 167 -1.17 8.74 -6.16
CA VAL A 167 -0.63 7.72 -5.24
C VAL A 167 -0.06 8.40 -4.00
N PHE A 168 0.71 9.47 -4.14
CA PHE A 168 1.19 10.19 -2.97
C PHE A 168 0.05 10.76 -2.12
N HIS A 169 -0.99 11.31 -2.76
CA HIS A 169 -2.16 11.85 -2.08
C HIS A 169 -2.90 10.78 -1.26
N GLU A 170 -3.37 9.70 -1.90
CA GLU A 170 -4.15 8.67 -1.22
C GLU A 170 -3.34 7.95 -0.13
N PHE A 171 -2.04 7.72 -0.38
CA PHE A 171 -1.19 7.07 0.62
C PHE A 171 -0.74 8.01 1.73
N ALA A 172 -0.67 9.34 1.50
CA ALA A 172 -0.48 10.28 2.59
C ALA A 172 -1.68 10.24 3.55
N HIS A 173 -2.92 10.21 3.04
CA HIS A 173 -4.11 10.03 3.87
C HIS A 173 -4.07 8.75 4.70
N GLN A 174 -3.59 7.64 4.13
CA GLN A 174 -3.39 6.39 4.87
C GLN A 174 -2.34 6.48 5.99
N LEU A 175 -1.40 7.42 5.92
CA LEU A 175 -0.45 7.71 7.00
C LEU A 175 -1.03 8.72 8.00
N ASP A 176 -1.78 9.71 7.53
CA ASP A 176 -2.38 10.76 8.37
C ASP A 176 -3.49 10.19 9.28
N ASP A 177 -4.31 9.27 8.76
CA ASP A 177 -5.32 8.52 9.54
C ASP A 177 -4.69 7.72 10.70
N LEU A 178 -3.38 7.45 10.65
CA LEU A 178 -2.61 6.80 11.72
C LEU A 178 -1.99 7.79 12.71
N SER A 179 -1.84 9.06 12.32
CA SER A 179 -1.31 10.14 13.16
C SER A 179 -2.39 10.96 13.87
N GLY A 180 -3.65 10.51 13.84
CA GLY A 180 -4.80 11.18 14.46
C GLY A 180 -4.41 11.87 15.77
N ALA A 181 -4.66 13.19 15.80
CA ALA A 181 -4.43 14.05 16.96
C ALA A 181 -5.02 13.46 18.25
#